data_AF-A0A819CP64-F1
#
_entry.id   AF-A0A819CP64-F1
#
_cell.length_a   1.000
_cell.length_b   1.000
_cell.length_c   1.000
_cell.angle_alpha   90.00
_cell.angle_beta   90.00
_cell.angle_gamma   90.00
#
_symmetry.space_group_name_H-M   'P 1'
#
loop_
_entity.id
_entity.type
_entity.pdbx_description
1 polymer ?
#
loop_
_entity_poly.entity_id
_entity_poly.type
_entity_poly.pdbx_seq_one_letter_code
_entity_poly.pdbx_strand_id
1 'polypeptide(L)'
;MMKFMKYFSHIQDYLFGRNTLSNSSCPSSFVKWCFNDIDGYKFCIQNPTFIPICILALLIGLYCSKKISKLSGNFPTRWIYQLTFFLYGIMMTSAGILHCFLGDPRKLSHTLRHNDADSNLFIQLLFAIIDAGLTTNIAISFLFCGLCDIKFLNPKSTCTHFLLITSYFTVFVLWSLGILNQWSWIFLVLYIGTISVCCFIYLLTQLCIKSNCRALPLLLVGGIYGAIGLYATTYGADRVCKSEGPFWSQYFGPGFLWFLFSDISMTFIFLYVVRAHEEKKVIIHDYPIDIEENPEKF
;
A
#
# COMPACT_ATOMS: atom_id res chain seq x y z
N MET A 1 5.19 0.70 29.83
CA MET A 1 5.57 -0.32 28.82
C MET A 1 4.49 -1.39 28.60
N MET A 2 3.87 -1.97 29.64
CA MET A 2 2.77 -2.97 29.51
C MET A 2 1.45 -2.45 28.88
N LYS A 3 1.12 -1.15 28.96
CA LYS A 3 -0.06 -0.58 28.27
C LYS A 3 0.11 -0.43 26.76
N PHE A 4 1.36 -0.38 26.27
CA PHE A 4 1.66 -0.31 24.84
C PHE A 4 1.40 -1.68 24.16
N MET A 5 1.63 -2.80 24.87
CA MET A 5 1.37 -4.16 24.39
C MET A 5 -0.11 -4.52 24.21
N LYS A 6 -1.03 -3.93 24.99
CA LYS A 6 -2.49 -4.19 24.83
C LYS A 6 -3.09 -3.54 23.57
N TYR A 7 -2.47 -2.50 23.02
CA TYR A 7 -2.90 -1.90 21.75
C TYR A 7 -2.41 -2.69 20.54
N PHE A 8 -1.32 -3.47 20.68
CA PHE A 8 -0.78 -4.31 19.61
C PHE A 8 -1.63 -5.54 19.28
N SER A 9 -2.47 -6.01 20.22
CA SER A 9 -3.31 -7.19 19.96
C SER A 9 -4.40 -6.91 18.93
N HIS A 10 -4.96 -5.71 18.85
CA HIS A 10 -6.06 -5.43 17.89
C HIS A 10 -5.62 -5.47 16.42
N ILE A 11 -4.40 -5.04 16.11
CA ILE A 11 -3.81 -5.10 14.75
C ILE A 11 -3.38 -6.54 14.43
N GLN A 12 -2.87 -7.25 15.43
CA GLN A 12 -2.51 -8.66 15.36
C GLN A 12 -3.76 -9.55 15.17
N ASP A 13 -4.89 -9.20 15.76
CA ASP A 13 -6.14 -9.96 15.65
C ASP A 13 -6.79 -9.78 14.27
N TYR A 14 -6.53 -8.64 13.61
CA TYR A 14 -7.03 -8.38 12.27
C TYR A 14 -6.28 -9.13 11.16
N LEU A 15 -4.98 -9.38 11.32
CA LEU A 15 -4.12 -10.03 10.32
C LEU A 15 -3.63 -11.44 10.70
N PHE A 16 -3.52 -11.77 11.98
CA PHE A 16 -2.99 -13.05 12.47
C PHE A 16 -3.98 -13.87 13.31
N GLY A 17 -5.20 -13.39 13.52
CA GLY A 17 -6.29 -14.20 14.10
C GLY A 17 -5.97 -14.75 15.49
N ARG A 18 -5.50 -13.90 16.43
CA ARG A 18 -5.52 -14.29 17.84
C ARG A 18 -6.92 -14.04 18.39
N ASN A 19 -7.56 -15.11 18.85
CA ASN A 19 -8.75 -15.04 19.70
C ASN A 19 -8.37 -14.46 21.07
N THR A 20 -8.11 -13.16 21.16
CA THR A 20 -8.24 -12.50 22.46
C THR A 20 -9.70 -12.10 22.61
N LEU A 21 -10.30 -12.50 23.74
CA LEU A 21 -11.59 -12.04 24.26
C LEU A 21 -11.55 -10.50 24.46
N SER A 22 -11.43 -9.74 23.38
CA SER A 22 -11.70 -8.32 23.37
C SER A 22 -13.18 -8.17 23.03
N ASN A 23 -13.89 -7.36 23.82
CA ASN A 23 -15.23 -6.86 23.51
C ASN A 23 -15.15 -5.93 22.28
N SER A 24 -14.68 -6.45 21.14
CA SER A 24 -14.62 -5.71 19.89
C SER A 24 -16.05 -5.58 19.39
N SER A 25 -16.48 -4.34 19.16
CA SER A 25 -17.78 -4.01 18.59
C SER A 25 -17.83 -4.23 17.07
N CYS A 26 -16.70 -4.60 16.44
CA CYS A 26 -16.69 -4.97 15.03
C CYS A 26 -17.31 -6.37 14.85
N PRO A 27 -18.17 -6.56 13.83
CA PRO A 27 -18.64 -7.89 13.46
C PRO A 27 -17.45 -8.79 13.11
N SER A 28 -17.45 -10.01 13.62
CA SER A 28 -16.40 -11.01 13.38
C SER A 28 -16.45 -11.60 11.97
N SER A 29 -17.57 -11.43 11.25
CA SER A 29 -17.71 -11.82 9.85
C SER A 29 -18.30 -10.69 9.02
N PHE A 30 -17.60 -10.36 7.93
CA PHE A 30 -18.11 -9.50 6.87
C PHE A 30 -19.19 -10.21 6.03
N VAL A 31 -19.95 -9.43 5.28
CA VAL A 31 -21.02 -9.91 4.40
C VAL A 31 -20.41 -10.83 3.34
N LYS A 32 -20.91 -12.07 3.27
CA LYS A 32 -20.53 -13.03 2.23
C LYS A 32 -21.66 -13.20 1.22
N TRP A 33 -21.35 -13.15 -0.06
CA TRP A 33 -22.30 -13.49 -1.12
C TRP A 33 -22.01 -14.88 -1.64
N CYS A 34 -22.90 -15.83 -1.35
CA CYS A 34 -22.74 -17.20 -1.79
C CYS A 34 -23.77 -17.56 -2.86
N PHE A 35 -23.31 -18.20 -3.92
CA PHE A 35 -24.10 -18.71 -5.02
C PHE A 35 -23.91 -20.23 -5.07
N ASN A 36 -25.00 -20.96 -5.28
CA ASN A 36 -24.92 -22.38 -5.58
C ASN A 36 -24.85 -22.53 -7.10
N ASP A 37 -23.88 -23.30 -7.59
CA ASP A 37 -23.80 -23.71 -8.98
C ASP A 37 -24.87 -24.77 -9.29
N ILE A 38 -25.11 -25.01 -10.58
CA ILE A 38 -26.06 -26.01 -11.12
C ILE A 38 -25.74 -27.41 -10.57
N ASP A 39 -24.46 -27.70 -10.33
CA ASP A 39 -23.96 -28.96 -9.77
C ASP A 39 -23.98 -28.99 -8.22
N GLY A 40 -24.51 -27.95 -7.57
CA GLY A 40 -24.62 -27.85 -6.10
C GLY A 40 -23.34 -27.37 -5.39
N TYR A 41 -22.28 -27.02 -6.12
CA TYR A 41 -21.08 -26.42 -5.54
C TYR A 41 -21.36 -25.00 -5.07
N LYS A 42 -20.91 -24.66 -3.85
CA LYS A 42 -21.12 -23.34 -3.25
C LYS A 42 -19.92 -22.44 -3.50
N PHE A 43 -20.07 -21.43 -4.35
CA PHE A 43 -19.09 -20.36 -4.54
C PHE A 43 -19.44 -19.17 -3.64
N CYS A 44 -18.47 -18.66 -2.86
CA CYS A 44 -18.71 -17.54 -1.94
C CYS A 44 -17.70 -16.41 -2.14
N ILE A 45 -18.21 -15.19 -2.34
CA ILE A 45 -17.44 -13.94 -2.29
C ILE A 45 -17.42 -13.48 -0.82
N GLN A 46 -16.23 -13.32 -0.23
CA GLN A 46 -16.10 -13.06 1.21
C GLN A 46 -16.25 -11.59 1.62
N ASN A 47 -15.85 -10.65 0.75
CA ASN A 47 -15.94 -9.20 0.98
C ASN A 47 -16.34 -8.48 -0.32
N PRO A 48 -17.60 -8.61 -0.76
CA PRO A 48 -18.04 -8.10 -2.05
C PRO A 48 -17.93 -6.57 -2.17
N THR A 49 -17.92 -5.85 -1.05
CA THR A 49 -17.76 -4.39 -1.01
C THR A 49 -16.39 -3.91 -1.46
N PHE A 50 -15.37 -4.77 -1.46
CA PHE A 50 -14.04 -4.41 -1.95
C PHE A 50 -13.94 -4.50 -3.47
N ILE A 51 -14.77 -5.31 -4.13
CA ILE A 51 -14.76 -5.46 -5.59
C ILE A 51 -14.80 -4.11 -6.32
N PRO A 52 -15.77 -3.21 -6.09
CA PRO A 52 -15.82 -1.94 -6.80
C PRO A 52 -14.61 -1.06 -6.51
N ILE A 53 -14.07 -1.08 -5.29
CA ILE A 53 -12.90 -0.26 -4.92
C ILE A 53 -11.64 -0.83 -5.58
N CYS A 54 -11.41 -2.14 -5.54
CA CYS A 54 -10.27 -2.77 -6.21
C CYS A 54 -10.29 -2.54 -7.73
N ILE A 55 -11.48 -2.55 -8.36
CA ILE A 55 -11.62 -2.21 -9.79
C ILE A 55 -11.30 -0.74 -10.02
N LEU A 56 -11.84 0.17 -9.20
CA LEU A 56 -11.55 1.60 -9.28
C LEU A 56 -10.04 1.86 -9.14
N ALA A 57 -9.39 1.20 -8.20
CA ALA A 57 -7.97 1.31 -7.95
C ALA A 57 -7.11 0.79 -9.11
N LEU A 58 -7.49 -0.32 -9.73
CA LEU A 58 -6.86 -0.82 -10.94
C LEU A 58 -6.98 0.21 -12.07
N LEU A 59 -8.17 0.80 -12.24
CA LEU A 59 -8.39 1.84 -13.24
C LEU A 59 -7.54 3.08 -12.95
N ILE A 60 -7.47 3.53 -11.70
CA ILE A 60 -6.60 4.65 -11.26
C ILE A 60 -5.14 4.29 -11.58
N GLY A 61 -4.65 3.13 -11.16
CA GLY A 61 -3.27 2.71 -11.37
C GLY A 61 -2.88 2.68 -12.85
N LEU A 62 -3.68 2.02 -13.69
CA LEU A 62 -3.43 1.93 -15.14
C LEU A 62 -3.57 3.29 -15.84
N TYR A 63 -4.62 4.06 -15.53
CA TYR A 63 -4.86 5.37 -16.13
C TYR A 63 -3.74 6.35 -15.76
N CYS A 64 -3.40 6.46 -14.48
CA CYS A 64 -2.36 7.35 -13.98
C CYS A 64 -0.99 6.95 -14.54
N SER A 65 -0.65 5.66 -14.53
CA SER A 65 0.60 5.16 -15.12
C SER A 65 0.71 5.52 -16.61
N LYS A 66 -0.34 5.25 -17.40
CA LYS A 66 -0.40 5.59 -18.83
C LYS A 66 -0.38 7.10 -19.10
N LYS A 67 -0.95 7.91 -18.21
CA LYS A 67 -0.94 9.37 -18.37
C LYS A 67 0.41 9.97 -18.01
N ILE A 68 1.08 9.44 -16.97
CA ILE A 68 2.43 9.85 -16.58
C ILE A 68 3.45 9.48 -17.66
N SER A 69 3.33 8.31 -18.30
CA SER A 69 4.24 7.90 -19.37
C SER A 69 4.21 8.85 -20.59
N LYS A 70 3.08 9.55 -20.80
CA LYS A 70 2.89 10.57 -21.84
C LYS A 70 3.39 11.97 -21.47
N LEU A 71 3.81 12.20 -20.23
CA LEU A 71 4.41 13.48 -19.83
C LEU A 71 5.76 13.69 -20.55
N SER A 72 6.12 14.95 -20.81
CA SER A 72 7.30 15.32 -21.59
C SER A 72 8.60 14.72 -21.04
N GLY A 73 9.54 14.39 -21.94
CA GLY A 73 10.82 13.73 -21.63
C GLY A 73 11.76 14.50 -20.68
N ASN A 74 11.46 15.76 -20.39
CA ASN A 74 12.18 16.57 -19.40
C ASN A 74 11.80 16.24 -17.94
N PHE A 75 11.00 15.19 -17.70
CA PHE A 75 10.68 14.68 -16.37
C PHE A 75 11.51 13.43 -16.04
N PRO A 76 12.71 13.58 -15.44
CA PRO A 76 13.65 12.48 -15.28
C PRO A 76 13.12 11.38 -14.32
N THR A 77 12.27 11.74 -13.37
CA THR A 77 11.63 10.83 -12.39
C THR A 77 10.36 10.15 -12.91
N ARG A 78 9.96 10.42 -14.16
CA ARG A 78 8.72 9.92 -14.78
C ARG A 78 8.53 8.41 -14.65
N TRP A 79 9.59 7.64 -14.87
CA TRP A 79 9.51 6.18 -14.87
C TRP A 79 9.22 5.61 -13.47
N ILE A 80 9.79 6.19 -12.42
CA ILE A 80 9.56 5.76 -11.03
C ILE A 80 8.12 6.04 -10.64
N TYR A 81 7.60 7.23 -10.98
CA TYR A 81 6.18 7.54 -10.78
C TYR A 81 5.28 6.59 -11.58
N GLN A 82 5.57 6.37 -12.87
CA GLN A 82 4.81 5.44 -13.70
C GLN A 82 4.75 4.03 -13.08
N LEU A 83 5.90 3.54 -12.59
CA LEU A 83 6.02 2.26 -11.91
C LEU A 83 5.19 2.25 -10.62
N THR A 84 5.28 3.30 -9.79
CA THR A 84 4.54 3.42 -8.53
C THR A 84 3.02 3.25 -8.75
N PHE A 85 2.44 3.95 -9.72
CA PHE A 85 1.01 3.83 -10.05
C PHE A 85 0.65 2.47 -10.66
N PHE A 86 1.57 1.88 -11.42
CA PHE A 86 1.36 0.53 -11.96
C PHE A 86 1.35 -0.53 -10.87
N LEU A 87 2.32 -0.47 -9.93
CA LEU A 87 2.37 -1.36 -8.76
C LEU A 87 1.13 -1.21 -7.89
N TYR A 88 0.59 0.00 -7.74
CA TYR A 88 -0.68 0.24 -7.05
C TYR A 88 -1.85 -0.55 -7.67
N GLY A 89 -2.00 -0.50 -8.99
CA GLY A 89 -3.05 -1.26 -9.67
C GLY A 89 -2.90 -2.78 -9.49
N ILE A 90 -1.67 -3.30 -9.55
CA ILE A 90 -1.39 -4.73 -9.32
C ILE A 90 -1.71 -5.12 -7.86
N MET A 91 -1.22 -4.33 -6.91
CA MET A 91 -1.44 -4.55 -5.48
C MET A 91 -2.93 -4.60 -5.16
N MET A 92 -3.72 -3.65 -5.65
CA MET A 92 -5.16 -3.58 -5.38
C MET A 92 -5.94 -4.73 -6.04
N THR A 93 -5.48 -5.21 -7.20
CA THR A 93 -6.02 -6.42 -7.82
C THR A 93 -5.70 -7.66 -6.99
N SER A 94 -4.46 -7.77 -6.50
CA SER A 94 -4.02 -8.85 -5.61
C SER A 94 -4.82 -8.87 -4.30
N ALA A 95 -5.00 -7.71 -3.68
CA ALA A 95 -5.81 -7.52 -2.47
C ALA A 95 -7.27 -7.90 -2.71
N GLY A 96 -7.84 -7.50 -3.87
CA GLY A 96 -9.18 -7.89 -4.28
C GLY A 96 -9.32 -9.41 -4.39
N ILE A 97 -8.35 -10.09 -5.01
CA ILE A 97 -8.36 -11.56 -5.12
C ILE A 97 -8.29 -12.22 -3.74
N LEU A 98 -7.36 -11.76 -2.90
CA LEU A 98 -7.16 -12.27 -1.55
C LEU A 98 -8.43 -12.10 -0.70
N HIS A 99 -8.94 -10.87 -0.58
CA HIS A 99 -10.04 -10.56 0.32
C HIS A 99 -11.43 -10.94 -0.20
N CYS A 100 -11.63 -11.01 -1.52
CA CYS A 100 -12.94 -11.34 -2.10
C CYS A 100 -13.09 -12.82 -2.41
N PHE A 101 -12.06 -13.48 -2.95
CA PHE A 101 -12.20 -14.84 -3.52
C PHE A 101 -11.48 -15.92 -2.70
N LEU A 102 -10.28 -15.64 -2.19
CA LEU A 102 -9.50 -16.64 -1.43
C LEU A 102 -9.87 -16.66 0.05
N GLY A 103 -10.22 -15.50 0.61
CA GLY A 103 -10.81 -15.35 1.92
C GLY A 103 -9.89 -14.81 3.00
N ASP A 104 -10.37 -14.90 4.25
CA ASP A 104 -9.73 -14.29 5.40
C ASP A 104 -8.29 -14.81 5.62
N PRO A 105 -7.25 -13.96 5.49
CA PRO A 105 -5.86 -14.35 5.76
C PRO A 105 -5.63 -14.83 7.20
N ARG A 106 -6.55 -14.58 8.15
CA ARG A 106 -6.53 -15.19 9.49
C ARG A 106 -6.63 -16.72 9.47
N LYS A 107 -7.24 -17.29 8.43
CA LYS A 107 -7.23 -18.74 8.24
C LYS A 107 -5.85 -19.24 7.86
N LEU A 108 -5.06 -18.46 7.11
CA LEU A 108 -3.71 -18.84 6.69
C LEU A 108 -2.80 -19.10 7.90
N SER A 109 -2.82 -18.23 8.92
CA SER A 109 -2.03 -18.42 10.14
C SER A 109 -2.48 -19.62 10.97
N HIS A 110 -3.79 -19.89 11.01
CA HIS A 110 -4.34 -21.06 11.70
C HIS A 110 -4.04 -22.37 10.97
N THR A 111 -4.21 -22.42 9.65
CA THR A 111 -3.92 -23.58 8.80
C THR A 111 -2.43 -23.91 8.82
N LEU A 112 -1.55 -22.90 8.73
CA LEU A 112 -0.08 -23.10 8.90
C LEU A 112 0.28 -23.64 10.29
N ARG A 113 -0.51 -23.33 11.31
CA ARG A 113 -0.28 -23.81 12.69
C ARG A 113 -0.79 -25.23 12.92
N HIS A 114 -1.81 -25.65 12.19
CA HIS A 114 -2.48 -26.95 12.37
C HIS A 114 -2.11 -28.00 11.32
N ASN A 115 -1.25 -27.69 10.34
CA ASN A 115 -0.89 -28.60 9.24
C ASN A 115 -2.11 -29.18 8.50
N ASP A 116 -3.23 -28.48 8.49
CA ASP A 116 -4.38 -28.87 7.70
C ASP A 116 -4.04 -28.67 6.22
N ALA A 117 -4.14 -29.74 5.43
CA ALA A 117 -3.85 -29.74 4.01
C ALA A 117 -4.95 -29.01 3.23
N ASP A 118 -4.99 -27.69 3.37
CA ASP A 118 -5.89 -26.84 2.59
C ASP A 118 -5.29 -26.60 1.21
N SER A 119 -5.97 -27.04 0.16
CA SER A 119 -5.46 -27.06 -1.22
C SER A 119 -5.14 -25.67 -1.78
N ASN A 120 -5.61 -24.61 -1.12
CA ASN A 120 -5.42 -23.22 -1.53
C ASN A 120 -4.35 -22.46 -0.74
N LEU A 121 -3.61 -23.13 0.17
CA LEU A 121 -2.63 -22.49 1.05
C LEU A 121 -1.54 -21.73 0.29
N PHE A 122 -0.99 -22.35 -0.76
CA PHE A 122 0.07 -21.74 -1.58
C PHE A 122 -0.42 -20.47 -2.28
N ILE A 123 -1.62 -20.52 -2.85
CA ILE A 123 -2.21 -19.40 -3.58
C ILE A 123 -2.50 -18.25 -2.61
N GLN A 124 -3.10 -18.53 -1.44
CA GLN A 124 -3.34 -17.52 -0.41
C GLN A 124 -2.04 -16.85 0.06
N LEU A 125 -0.98 -17.63 0.32
CA LEU A 125 0.32 -17.11 0.72
C LEU A 125 0.93 -16.20 -0.37
N LEU A 126 0.86 -16.62 -1.63
CA LEU A 126 1.36 -15.86 -2.76
C LEU A 126 0.68 -14.48 -2.85
N PHE A 127 -0.66 -14.45 -2.85
CA PHE A 127 -1.42 -13.19 -2.94
C PHE A 127 -1.22 -12.30 -1.71
N ALA A 128 -1.05 -12.87 -0.51
CA ALA A 128 -0.72 -12.12 0.70
C ALA A 128 0.66 -11.46 0.63
N ILE A 129 1.67 -12.18 0.13
CA ILE A 129 3.02 -11.63 -0.07
C ILE A 129 3.02 -10.54 -1.14
N ILE A 130 2.29 -10.76 -2.25
CA ILE A 130 2.16 -9.76 -3.33
C ILE A 130 1.50 -8.49 -2.80
N ASP A 131 0.37 -8.60 -2.09
CA ASP A 131 -0.35 -7.46 -1.54
C ASP A 131 0.52 -6.64 -0.57
N ALA A 132 1.05 -7.29 0.48
CA ALA A 132 1.84 -6.62 1.51
C ALA A 132 3.20 -6.10 0.98
N GLY A 133 3.85 -6.89 0.13
CA GLY A 133 5.13 -6.55 -0.50
C GLY A 133 5.00 -5.37 -1.45
N LEU A 134 3.98 -5.38 -2.33
CA LEU A 134 3.73 -4.27 -3.23
C LEU A 134 3.31 -3.00 -2.49
N THR A 135 2.50 -3.09 -1.44
CA THR A 135 2.13 -1.93 -0.61
C THR A 135 3.39 -1.23 -0.06
N THR A 136 4.32 -2.01 0.49
CA THR A 136 5.58 -1.48 1.03
C THR A 136 6.47 -0.92 -0.09
N ASN A 137 6.54 -1.60 -1.23
CA ASN A 137 7.33 -1.16 -2.38
C ASN A 137 6.80 0.12 -3.03
N ILE A 138 5.49 0.36 -3.03
CA ILE A 138 4.89 1.63 -3.47
C ILE A 138 5.42 2.78 -2.60
N ALA A 139 5.48 2.59 -1.28
CA ALA A 139 6.03 3.60 -0.38
C ALA A 139 7.53 3.86 -0.64
N ILE A 140 8.33 2.80 -0.82
CA ILE A 140 9.74 2.93 -1.21
C ILE A 140 9.87 3.68 -2.55
N SER A 141 8.98 3.43 -3.50
CA SER A 141 8.99 4.13 -4.79
C SER A 141 8.74 5.63 -4.61
N PHE A 142 7.81 6.02 -3.72
CA PHE A 142 7.61 7.42 -3.37
C PHE A 142 8.85 8.04 -2.72
N LEU A 143 9.55 7.32 -1.84
CA LEU A 143 10.83 7.79 -1.29
C LEU A 143 11.84 8.07 -2.43
N PHE A 144 12.03 7.13 -3.36
CA PHE A 144 12.93 7.32 -4.49
C PHE A 144 12.47 8.46 -5.41
N CYS A 145 11.17 8.62 -5.66
CA CYS A 145 10.65 9.79 -6.35
C CYS A 145 11.05 11.10 -5.66
N GLY A 146 10.93 11.17 -4.33
CA GLY A 146 11.34 12.33 -3.54
C GLY A 146 12.83 12.62 -3.64
N LEU A 147 13.66 11.60 -3.44
CA LEU A 147 15.12 11.70 -3.51
C LEU A 147 15.60 12.12 -4.91
N CYS A 148 15.00 11.57 -5.97
CA CYS A 148 15.34 11.95 -7.33
C CYS A 148 14.81 13.35 -7.70
N ASP A 149 13.63 13.74 -7.20
CA ASP A 149 13.07 15.08 -7.42
C ASP A 149 13.92 16.17 -6.75
N ILE A 150 14.59 15.85 -5.63
CA ILE A 150 15.61 16.70 -4.99
C ILE A 150 17.00 16.57 -5.57
N LYS A 151 17.15 15.81 -6.65
CA LYS A 151 18.43 15.50 -7.31
C LYS A 151 19.45 14.79 -6.40
N PHE A 152 19.03 14.27 -5.26
CA PHE A 152 19.91 13.47 -4.39
C PHE A 152 20.30 12.16 -5.09
N LEU A 153 19.39 11.57 -5.86
CA LEU A 153 19.67 10.43 -6.73
C LEU A 153 19.45 10.81 -8.20
N ASN A 154 20.31 10.34 -9.09
CA ASN A 154 20.07 10.42 -10.54
C ASN A 154 19.13 9.27 -10.96
N PRO A 155 17.89 9.55 -11.42
CA PRO A 155 16.95 8.50 -11.83
C PRO A 155 17.35 7.78 -13.13
N LYS A 156 18.38 8.25 -13.85
CA LYS A 156 18.95 7.58 -15.03
C LYS A 156 20.13 6.66 -14.69
N SER A 157 20.79 6.88 -13.55
CA SER A 157 21.97 6.10 -13.15
C SER A 157 21.60 4.64 -12.87
N THR A 158 22.43 3.71 -13.33
CA THR A 158 22.29 2.28 -13.05
C THR A 158 22.28 1.97 -11.55
N CYS A 159 23.04 2.72 -10.75
CA CYS A 159 23.09 2.58 -9.30
C CYS A 159 21.72 2.78 -8.65
N THR A 160 20.99 3.84 -9.03
CA THR A 160 19.64 4.11 -8.52
C THR A 160 18.66 2.99 -8.86
N HIS A 161 18.74 2.45 -10.08
CA HIS A 161 17.91 1.32 -10.49
C HIS A 161 18.23 0.06 -9.67
N PHE A 162 19.51 -0.23 -9.48
CA PHE A 162 19.95 -1.38 -8.68
C PHE A 162 19.52 -1.28 -7.22
N LEU A 163 19.65 -0.09 -6.61
CA LEU A 163 19.19 0.17 -5.24
C LEU A 163 17.67 -0.01 -5.11
N LEU A 164 16.89 0.48 -6.07
CA LEU A 164 15.44 0.32 -6.07
C LEU A 164 15.03 -1.17 -6.17
N ILE A 165 15.62 -1.90 -7.12
CA ILE A 165 15.35 -3.33 -7.33
C ILE A 165 15.74 -4.14 -6.10
N THR A 166 16.92 -3.86 -5.52
CA THR A 166 17.38 -4.51 -4.29
C THR A 166 16.41 -4.26 -3.14
N SER A 167 15.95 -3.02 -2.98
CA SER A 167 14.94 -2.67 -1.97
C SER A 167 13.65 -3.46 -2.15
N TYR A 168 13.15 -3.56 -3.39
CA TYR A 168 11.95 -4.36 -3.68
C TYR A 168 12.13 -5.83 -3.34
N PHE A 169 13.26 -6.41 -3.74
CA PHE A 169 13.57 -7.80 -3.48
C PHE A 169 13.66 -8.07 -1.97
N THR A 170 14.36 -7.21 -1.22
CA THR A 170 14.47 -7.32 0.23
C THR A 170 13.10 -7.27 0.92
N VAL A 171 12.21 -6.37 0.50
CA VAL A 171 10.83 -6.31 1.03
C VAL A 171 10.09 -7.63 0.83
N PHE A 172 10.13 -8.20 -0.39
CA PHE A 172 9.45 -9.47 -0.65
C PHE A 172 10.04 -10.62 0.16
N VAL A 173 11.37 -10.69 0.29
CA VAL A 173 12.04 -11.70 1.11
C VAL A 173 11.64 -11.57 2.58
N LEU A 174 11.65 -10.35 3.13
CA LEU A 174 11.30 -10.11 4.53
C LEU A 174 9.82 -10.41 4.81
N TRP A 175 8.90 -10.09 3.89
CA TRP A 175 7.50 -10.50 4.01
C TRP A 175 7.33 -12.02 3.95
N SER A 176 8.00 -12.68 3.00
CA SER A 176 7.95 -14.15 2.87
C SER A 176 8.44 -14.82 4.15
N LEU A 177 9.61 -14.44 4.65
CA LEU A 177 10.17 -14.95 5.90
C LEU A 177 9.30 -14.61 7.10
N GLY A 178 8.77 -13.38 7.16
CA GLY A 178 7.92 -12.93 8.25
C GLY A 178 6.61 -13.70 8.35
N ILE A 179 5.96 -14.00 7.21
CA ILE A 179 4.72 -14.77 7.19
C ILE A 179 5.00 -16.25 7.49
N LEU A 180 6.01 -16.86 6.86
CA LEU A 180 6.36 -18.27 7.06
C LEU A 180 6.78 -18.56 8.52
N ASN A 181 7.55 -17.65 9.13
CA ASN A 181 7.99 -17.78 10.52
C ASN A 181 7.06 -17.10 11.53
N GLN A 182 5.91 -16.57 11.08
CA GLN A 182 4.90 -15.91 11.92
C GLN A 182 5.46 -14.78 12.81
N TRP A 183 6.37 -13.96 12.28
CA TRP A 183 6.96 -12.83 13.00
C TRP A 183 5.92 -11.74 13.25
N SER A 184 5.41 -11.65 14.48
CA SER A 184 4.35 -10.68 14.84
C SER A 184 4.75 -9.21 14.64
N TRP A 185 6.05 -8.89 14.71
CA TRP A 185 6.56 -7.53 14.55
C TRP A 185 6.77 -7.11 13.09
N ILE A 186 6.74 -8.06 12.13
CA ILE A 186 7.06 -7.75 10.73
C ILE A 186 6.06 -6.76 10.13
N PHE A 187 4.79 -6.89 10.50
CA PHE A 187 3.74 -5.96 10.07
C PHE A 187 3.99 -4.54 10.59
N LEU A 188 4.36 -4.39 11.86
CA LEU A 188 4.64 -3.07 12.42
C LEU A 188 5.83 -2.41 11.72
N VAL A 189 6.89 -3.17 11.45
CA VAL A 189 8.11 -2.63 10.86
C VAL A 189 7.92 -2.35 9.37
N LEU A 190 7.53 -3.35 8.57
CA LEU A 190 7.45 -3.22 7.11
C LEU A 190 6.20 -2.48 6.65
N TYR A 191 5.06 -2.70 7.30
CA TYR A 191 3.83 -2.04 6.88
C TYR A 191 3.76 -0.65 7.51
N ILE A 192 3.63 -0.52 8.83
CA ILE A 192 3.40 0.78 9.46
C ILE A 192 4.67 1.65 9.40
N GLY A 193 5.82 1.10 9.81
CA GLY A 193 7.08 1.82 9.91
C GLY A 193 7.59 2.30 8.55
N THR A 194 7.86 1.36 7.63
CA THR A 194 8.42 1.69 6.32
C THR A 194 7.49 2.60 5.51
N ILE A 195 6.18 2.33 5.48
CA ILE A 195 5.24 3.19 4.74
C ILE A 195 5.24 4.61 5.33
N SER A 196 5.13 4.74 6.66
CA SER A 196 5.12 6.05 7.31
C SER A 196 6.40 6.83 7.05
N VAL A 197 7.57 6.19 7.22
CA VAL A 197 8.87 6.85 7.03
C VAL A 197 9.08 7.24 5.57
N CYS A 198 8.84 6.34 4.62
CA CYS A 198 9.06 6.61 3.20
C CYS A 198 8.13 7.72 2.68
N CYS A 199 6.83 7.63 2.99
CA CYS A 199 5.85 8.64 2.58
C CYS A 199 6.08 9.99 3.28
N PHE A 200 6.50 9.99 4.55
CA PHE A 200 6.83 11.22 5.27
C PHE A 200 8.08 11.91 4.70
N ILE A 201 9.14 11.15 4.43
CA ILE A 201 10.34 11.70 3.77
C ILE A 201 9.97 12.23 2.38
N TYR A 202 9.15 11.49 1.61
CA TYR A 202 8.64 11.99 0.34
C TYR A 202 7.93 13.34 0.51
N LEU A 203 6.98 13.44 1.45
CA LEU A 203 6.29 14.70 1.72
C LEU A 203 7.27 15.84 2.08
N LEU A 204 8.24 15.58 2.96
CA LEU A 204 9.26 16.57 3.34
C LEU A 204 10.10 17.02 2.14
N THR A 205 10.57 16.09 1.32
CA THR A 205 11.35 16.42 0.12
C THR A 205 10.57 17.32 -0.84
N GLN A 206 9.28 17.05 -1.03
CA GLN A 206 8.41 17.87 -1.85
C GLN A 206 8.13 19.24 -1.23
N LEU A 207 7.96 19.33 0.09
CA LEU A 207 7.80 20.60 0.82
C LEU A 207 9.03 21.49 0.68
N CYS A 208 10.24 20.93 0.80
CA CYS A 208 11.49 21.67 0.72
C CYS A 208 11.74 22.29 -0.67
N ILE A 209 11.35 21.60 -1.75
CA ILE A 209 11.60 22.08 -3.12
C ILE A 209 10.47 22.92 -3.68
N LYS A 210 9.24 22.63 -3.26
CA LYS A 210 8.04 23.15 -3.91
C LYS A 210 7.15 23.91 -2.93
N SER A 211 7.73 24.54 -1.91
CA SER A 211 6.99 25.35 -0.92
C SER A 211 6.11 26.45 -1.55
N ASN A 212 6.50 26.97 -2.72
CA ASN A 212 5.74 27.97 -3.49
C ASN A 212 4.89 27.38 -4.64
N CYS A 213 4.80 26.05 -4.75
CA CYS A 213 4.05 25.40 -5.83
C CYS A 213 2.56 25.34 -5.49
N ARG A 214 1.71 25.76 -6.44
CA ARG A 214 0.25 25.73 -6.25
C ARG A 214 -0.31 24.30 -6.20
N ALA A 215 0.49 23.31 -6.60
CA ALA A 215 0.12 21.90 -6.50
C ALA A 215 0.26 21.32 -5.09
N LEU A 216 1.05 21.95 -4.20
CA LEU A 216 1.36 21.41 -2.87
C LEU A 216 0.13 21.06 -2.01
N PRO A 217 -0.97 21.85 -2.00
CA PRO A 217 -2.18 21.48 -1.28
C PRO A 217 -2.77 20.13 -1.72
N LEU A 218 -2.61 19.73 -2.99
CA LEU A 218 -3.07 18.42 -3.48
C LEU A 218 -2.29 17.28 -2.80
N LEU A 219 -0.97 17.43 -2.65
CA LEU A 219 -0.14 16.45 -1.96
C LEU A 219 -0.51 16.35 -0.48
N LEU A 220 -0.77 17.48 0.20
CA LEU A 220 -1.21 17.50 1.59
C LEU A 220 -2.56 16.80 1.77
N VAL A 221 -3.53 17.09 0.90
CA VAL A 221 -4.84 16.42 0.93
C VAL A 221 -4.67 14.92 0.70
N GLY A 222 -3.86 14.50 -0.28
CA GLY A 222 -3.56 13.08 -0.49
C GLY A 222 -2.94 12.43 0.75
N GLY A 223 -1.93 13.08 1.35
CA GLY A 223 -1.29 12.62 2.58
C GLY A 223 -2.25 12.50 3.77
N ILE A 224 -3.18 13.44 3.93
CA ILE A 224 -4.24 13.38 4.96
C ILE A 224 -5.13 12.15 4.73
N TYR A 225 -5.60 11.90 3.51
CA TYR A 225 -6.40 10.71 3.22
C TYR A 225 -5.63 9.42 3.46
N GLY A 226 -4.36 9.35 3.05
CA GLY A 226 -3.50 8.20 3.34
C GLY A 226 -3.33 7.96 4.85
N ALA A 227 -3.13 9.02 5.63
CA ALA A 227 -3.01 8.95 7.08
C ALA A 227 -4.33 8.54 7.77
N ILE A 228 -5.47 9.06 7.31
CA ILE A 228 -6.81 8.68 7.81
C ILE A 228 -7.07 7.21 7.50
N GLY A 229 -6.76 6.74 6.29
CA GLY A 229 -6.86 5.33 5.93
C GLY A 229 -6.02 4.46 6.86
N LEU A 230 -4.74 4.79 7.04
CA LEU A 230 -3.84 4.00 7.88
C LEU A 230 -4.32 4.00 9.33
N TYR A 231 -4.78 5.15 9.82
CA TYR A 231 -5.39 5.27 11.14
C TYR A 231 -6.63 4.38 11.28
N ALA A 232 -7.53 4.38 10.28
CA ALA A 232 -8.76 3.60 10.30
C ALA A 232 -8.49 2.09 10.46
N THR A 233 -7.45 1.55 9.81
CA THR A 233 -7.10 0.12 9.92
C THR A 233 -6.25 -0.25 11.12
N THR A 234 -5.57 0.72 11.75
CA THR A 234 -4.64 0.45 12.86
C THR A 234 -5.21 0.86 14.21
N TYR A 235 -5.27 2.17 14.48
CA TYR A 235 -5.63 2.71 15.79
C TYR A 235 -7.11 3.06 15.92
N GLY A 236 -7.81 3.25 14.80
CA GLY A 236 -9.19 3.71 14.71
C GLY A 236 -10.21 2.61 14.45
N ALA A 237 -9.79 1.35 14.27
CA ALA A 237 -10.67 0.28 13.79
C ALA A 237 -11.93 0.09 14.65
N ASP A 238 -11.78 0.01 15.98
CA ASP A 238 -12.91 -0.11 16.89
C ASP A 238 -13.82 1.13 16.87
N ARG A 239 -13.25 2.33 16.67
CA ARG A 239 -14.02 3.57 16.62
C ARG A 239 -14.87 3.64 15.35
N VAL A 240 -14.30 3.25 14.21
CA VAL A 240 -15.01 3.13 12.94
C VAL A 240 -16.17 2.14 13.08
N CYS A 241 -15.92 0.96 13.66
CA CYS A 241 -16.99 -0.01 13.86
C CYS A 241 -18.08 0.49 14.82
N LYS A 242 -17.72 1.25 15.87
CA LYS A 242 -18.71 1.84 16.80
C LYS A 242 -19.52 2.96 16.15
N SER A 243 -18.92 3.79 15.30
CA SER A 243 -19.61 4.92 14.67
C SER A 243 -20.63 4.47 13.64
N GLU A 244 -20.26 3.50 12.79
CA GLU A 244 -21.15 2.97 11.75
C GLU A 244 -22.23 2.04 12.33
N GLY A 245 -21.98 1.47 13.50
CA GLY A 245 -22.84 0.47 14.12
C GLY A 245 -22.70 -0.92 13.47
N PRO A 246 -23.34 -1.94 14.05
CA PRO A 246 -23.06 -3.34 13.73
C PRO A 246 -23.48 -3.77 12.32
N PHE A 247 -24.45 -3.08 11.71
CA PHE A 247 -24.92 -3.37 10.36
C PHE A 247 -24.02 -2.73 9.30
N TRP A 248 -23.82 -1.40 9.36
CA TRP A 248 -23.05 -0.68 8.36
C TRP A 248 -21.55 -0.99 8.42
N SER A 249 -20.99 -1.31 9.59
CA SER A 249 -19.59 -1.73 9.72
C SER A 249 -19.24 -3.02 8.97
N GLN A 250 -20.24 -3.83 8.58
CA GLN A 250 -20.03 -4.98 7.69
C GLN A 250 -19.78 -4.58 6.23
N TYR A 251 -20.20 -3.37 5.84
CA TYR A 251 -20.03 -2.83 4.49
C TYR A 251 -18.93 -1.76 4.44
N PHE A 252 -18.97 -0.83 5.40
CA PHE A 252 -18.07 0.33 5.56
C PHE A 252 -17.10 0.11 6.74
N GLY A 253 -16.46 -1.06 6.76
CA GLY A 253 -15.49 -1.40 7.80
C GLY A 253 -14.14 -0.68 7.65
N PRO A 254 -13.23 -0.86 8.62
CA PRO A 254 -11.86 -0.30 8.56
C PRO A 254 -11.12 -0.60 7.26
N GLY A 255 -11.23 -1.84 6.76
CA GLY A 255 -10.61 -2.24 5.49
C GLY A 255 -11.19 -1.48 4.29
N PHE A 256 -12.51 -1.30 4.24
CA PHE A 256 -13.17 -0.53 3.18
C PHE A 256 -12.64 0.91 3.15
N LEU A 257 -12.56 1.57 4.31
CA LEU A 257 -12.03 2.93 4.41
C LEU A 257 -10.56 3.02 4.00
N TRP A 258 -9.74 2.02 4.33
CA TRP A 258 -8.36 1.97 3.88
C TRP A 258 -8.24 1.91 2.36
N PHE A 259 -8.97 1.01 1.71
CA PHE A 259 -8.95 0.91 0.25
C PHE A 259 -9.49 2.19 -0.41
N LEU A 260 -10.61 2.73 0.07
CA LEU A 260 -11.21 3.95 -0.47
C LEU A 260 -10.30 5.17 -0.29
N PHE A 261 -9.74 5.37 0.91
CA PHE A 261 -8.86 6.51 1.15
C PHE A 261 -7.50 6.35 0.47
N SER A 262 -7.05 5.13 0.20
CA SER A 262 -5.89 4.87 -0.66
C SER A 262 -6.15 5.33 -2.10
N ASP A 263 -7.32 5.03 -2.66
CA ASP A 263 -7.71 5.49 -4.01
C ASP A 263 -7.75 7.01 -4.11
N ILE A 264 -8.36 7.66 -3.12
CA ILE A 264 -8.44 9.11 -3.04
C ILE A 264 -7.03 9.71 -2.92
N SER A 265 -6.20 9.17 -2.02
CA SER A 265 -4.80 9.59 -1.83
C SER A 265 -4.01 9.49 -3.13
N MET A 266 -4.03 8.33 -3.79
CA MET A 266 -3.31 8.10 -5.05
C MET A 266 -3.79 9.05 -6.16
N THR A 267 -5.10 9.33 -6.24
CA THR A 267 -5.65 10.30 -7.20
C THR A 267 -5.11 11.70 -6.95
N PHE A 268 -5.07 12.17 -5.70
CA PHE A 268 -4.51 13.48 -5.36
C PHE A 268 -3.01 13.56 -5.59
N ILE A 269 -2.25 12.51 -5.28
CA ILE A 269 -0.82 12.43 -5.58
C ILE A 269 -0.59 12.48 -7.09
N PHE A 270 -1.42 11.79 -7.89
CA PHE A 270 -1.35 11.88 -9.34
C PHE A 270 -1.58 13.31 -9.85
N LEU A 271 -2.64 13.98 -9.37
CA LEU A 271 -2.93 15.37 -9.74
C LEU A 271 -1.78 16.30 -9.33
N TYR A 272 -1.19 16.08 -8.16
CA TYR A 272 0.00 16.78 -7.71
C TYR A 272 1.16 16.61 -8.69
N VAL A 273 1.50 15.37 -9.07
CA VAL A 273 2.63 15.07 -9.97
C VAL A 273 2.44 15.75 -11.33
N VAL A 274 1.26 15.65 -11.92
CA VAL A 274 0.95 16.28 -13.22
C VAL A 274 1.07 17.80 -13.13
N ARG A 275 0.45 18.42 -12.13
CA ARG A 275 0.45 19.87 -11.98
C ARG A 275 1.84 20.42 -11.65
N ALA A 276 2.58 19.74 -10.76
CA ALA A 276 3.94 20.13 -10.42
C ALA A 276 4.89 19.98 -11.62
N HIS A 277 4.61 19.11 -12.58
CA HIS A 277 5.35 19.01 -13.84
C HIS A 277 5.01 20.18 -14.79
N GLU A 278 3.74 20.51 -14.96
CA GLU A 278 3.29 21.63 -15.81
C GLU A 278 3.88 22.98 -15.39
N GLU A 279 4.02 23.20 -14.07
CA GLU A 279 4.60 24.41 -13.51
C GLU A 279 6.13 24.51 -13.69
N LYS A 280 6.84 23.40 -13.95
CA LYS A 280 8.32 23.32 -13.95
C LYS A 280 8.98 23.48 -15.33
N LYS A 281 8.38 24.24 -16.25
CA LYS A 281 8.84 24.33 -17.66
C LYS A 281 10.26 24.89 -17.90
N VAL A 282 11.08 25.25 -16.91
CA VAL A 282 12.45 25.76 -17.15
C VAL A 282 13.47 25.34 -16.07
N ILE A 283 14.69 25.10 -16.56
CA ILE A 283 16.04 25.01 -15.94
C ILE A 283 16.56 23.61 -15.63
N ILE A 284 17.46 23.16 -16.53
CA ILE A 284 18.39 22.03 -16.34
C ILE A 284 19.59 22.55 -15.54
N HIS A 285 19.90 21.91 -14.42
CA HIS A 285 21.17 22.06 -13.69
C HIS A 285 21.57 20.70 -13.14
N ASP A 286 22.88 20.47 -13.06
CA ASP A 286 23.56 19.19 -12.81
C ASP A 286 23.11 18.46 -11.53
N TYR A 287 23.25 17.13 -11.53
CA TYR A 287 22.96 16.26 -10.38
C TYR A 287 24.20 16.14 -9.48
N PRO A 288 24.09 16.33 -8.15
CA PRO A 288 25.20 16.21 -7.22
C PRO A 288 25.76 14.77 -7.08
N ILE A 289 24.94 13.75 -7.33
CA ILE A 289 25.34 12.34 -7.29
C ILE A 289 25.10 11.72 -8.67
N ASP A 290 26.14 11.75 -9.49
CA ASP A 290 26.23 10.97 -10.73
C ASP A 290 27.54 10.18 -10.70
N ILE A 291 27.45 8.93 -10.24
CA ILE A 291 28.62 8.04 -10.09
C ILE A 291 29.20 7.68 -11.47
N GLU A 292 28.37 7.68 -12.51
CA GLU A 292 28.82 7.38 -13.88
C GLU A 292 29.58 8.57 -14.48
N GLU A 293 29.19 9.80 -14.13
CA GLU A 293 29.82 11.03 -14.64
C GLU A 293 30.99 11.54 -13.77
N ASN A 294 31.00 11.24 -12.47
CA ASN A 294 32.07 11.62 -11.53
C ASN A 294 32.45 10.47 -10.58
N PRO A 295 33.11 9.40 -11.07
CA PRO A 295 33.53 8.27 -10.23
C PRO A 295 34.55 8.67 -9.17
N GLU A 296 35.30 9.77 -9.35
CA GLU A 296 36.36 10.20 -8.43
C GLU A 296 35.85 10.94 -7.18
N LYS A 297 34.56 11.27 -7.10
CA LYS A 297 33.97 11.95 -5.93
C LYS A 297 33.54 11.01 -4.80
N PHE A 298 33.60 9.69 -5.01
CA PHE A 298 33.11 8.68 -4.09
C PHE A 298 34.09 7.52 -3.91
#